data_AF-T1AJX7-F1
#
_entry.id   AF-T1AJX7-F1
#
_cell.length_a   1.000
_cell.length_b   1.000
_cell.length_c   1.000
_cell.angle_alpha   90.00
_cell.angle_beta   90.00
_cell.angle_gamma   90.00
#
_symmetry.space_group_name_H-M   'P 1'
#
loop_
_entity.id
_entity.type
_entity.pdbx_description
1 polymer ?
#
loop_
_entity_poly.entity_id
_entity_poly.type
_entity_poly.pdbx_seq_one_letter_code
_entity_poly.pdbx_strand_id
1 'polypeptide(L)'
;AEGGNIGLVETGDTLVIDIPARTVRFEVSDEEIARRRAVQSAKGWKPASARKRKVSAALKAYAKLVTSADRGAVRDPDLLAE
;
A
#
# COMPACT_ATOMS: atom_id res chain seq x y z
N ALA A 1 1.92 4.10 -4.68
CA ALA A 1 1.61 3.11 -3.62
C ALA A 1 1.07 3.92 -2.48
N GLU A 2 -0.20 3.71 -2.15
CA GLU A 2 -1.05 4.75 -1.54
C GLU A 2 -1.00 4.81 -0.01
N GLY A 3 -0.02 4.17 0.64
CA GLY A 3 0.10 4.25 2.10
C GLY A 3 -1.03 3.59 2.90
N GLY A 4 -1.67 2.57 2.32
CA GLY A 4 -2.73 1.80 2.98
C GLY A 4 -2.25 1.07 4.24
N ASN A 5 -3.18 0.76 5.14
CA ASN A 5 -2.90 0.15 6.45
C ASN A 5 -2.13 -1.18 6.36
N ILE A 6 -2.28 -1.94 5.27
CA ILE A 6 -1.53 -3.18 5.05
C ILE A 6 -0.02 -2.98 5.07
N GLY A 7 0.49 -1.78 4.74
CA GLY A 7 1.91 -1.46 4.82
C GLY A 7 2.41 -1.15 6.24
N LEU A 8 1.55 -1.21 7.26
CA LEU A 8 1.88 -0.99 8.68
C LEU A 8 1.85 -2.28 9.51
N VAL A 9 1.48 -3.41 8.90
CA VAL A 9 1.46 -4.71 9.55
C VAL A 9 2.89 -5.17 9.82
N GLU A 10 3.13 -5.66 11.03
CA GLU A 10 4.42 -6.20 11.47
C GLU A 10 4.28 -7.70 11.81
N THR A 11 5.40 -8.42 11.78
CA THR A 11 5.41 -9.86 12.11
C THR A 11 4.96 -10.06 13.56
N GLY A 12 3.94 -10.89 13.75
CA GLY A 12 3.36 -11.20 15.06
C GLY A 12 2.02 -10.51 15.32
N ASP A 13 1.59 -9.57 14.47
CA ASP A 13 0.25 -8.99 14.56
C ASP A 13 -0.82 -10.07 14.30
N THR A 14 -1.91 -10.03 15.08
CA THR A 14 -3.05 -10.92 14.86
C THR A 14 -3.93 -10.36 13.75
N LEU A 15 -4.24 -11.17 12.73
CA LEU A 15 -5.16 -10.82 11.65
C LEU A 15 -6.51 -11.51 11.87
N VAL A 16 -7.58 -10.72 11.85
CA VAL A 16 -8.96 -11.19 11.95
C VAL A 16 -9.62 -11.02 10.59
N ILE A 17 -10.08 -12.15 10.04
CA ILE A 17 -10.85 -12.21 8.79
C ILE A 17 -12.22 -12.78 9.14
N ASP A 18 -13.24 -11.92 9.11
CA ASP A 18 -14.62 -12.30 9.35
C ASP A 18 -15.38 -12.23 8.02
N ILE A 19 -15.61 -13.41 7.43
CA ILE A 19 -16.28 -13.54 6.13
C ILE A 19 -17.77 -13.15 6.23
N PRO A 20 -18.55 -13.64 7.22
CA PRO A 20 -19.93 -13.19 7.41
C PRO A 20 -20.07 -11.67 7.56
N ALA A 21 -19.22 -11.04 8.38
CA ALA A 21 -19.25 -9.60 8.59
C ALA A 21 -18.56 -8.80 7.45
N ARG A 22 -17.89 -9.48 6.52
CA ARG A 22 -17.07 -8.88 5.44
C ARG A 22 -16.00 -7.92 5.97
N THR A 23 -15.36 -8.27 7.08
CA THR A 23 -14.33 -7.44 7.70
C THR A 23 -12.96 -8.13 7.65
N VAL A 24 -11.93 -7.30 7.45
CA VAL A 24 -10.53 -7.71 7.55
C VAL A 24 -9.82 -6.62 8.36
N ARG A 25 -9.27 -6.99 9.51
CA ARG A 25 -8.51 -6.08 10.38
C ARG A 25 -7.32 -6.79 11.01
N PHE A 26 -6.33 -6.03 11.44
CA PHE A 26 -5.27 -6.52 12.31
C PHE A 26 -5.50 -5.93 13.70
N GLU A 27 -5.29 -6.72 14.75
CA GLU A 27 -5.61 -6.34 16.13
C GLU A 27 -4.46 -5.52 16.74
N VAL A 28 -4.44 -4.25 16.38
CA VAL A 28 -3.50 -3.24 16.88
C VAL A 28 -4.30 -1.99 17.21
N SER A 29 -3.97 -1.32 18.32
CA SER A 29 -4.70 -0.11 18.74
C SER A 29 -4.48 1.06 17.77
N ASP A 30 -5.41 1.99 17.74
CA ASP A 30 -5.33 3.16 16.85
C ASP A 30 -4.09 4.03 17.15
N GLU A 31 -3.68 4.12 18.41
CA GLU A 31 -2.47 4.84 18.82
C GLU A 31 -1.21 4.20 18.21
N GLU A 32 -1.14 2.87 18.24
CA GLU A 32 -0.02 2.13 17.68
C GLU A 32 -0.02 2.21 16.14
N ILE A 33 -1.19 2.14 15.50
CA ILE A 33 -1.33 2.36 14.06
C ILE A 33 -0.83 3.77 13.68
N ALA A 34 -1.23 4.80 14.43
CA ALA A 34 -0.79 6.18 14.22
C ALA A 34 0.73 6.32 14.40
N ARG A 35 1.29 5.70 15.45
CA ARG A 35 2.74 5.66 15.69
C ARG A 35 3.49 5.02 14.52
N ARG A 36 3.07 3.82 14.10
CA ARG A 36 3.67 3.12 12.96
C ARG A 36 3.56 3.93 11.67
N ARG A 37 2.42 4.58 11.43
CA ARG A 37 2.20 5.46 10.27
C ARG A 37 3.16 6.64 10.25
N ALA A 38 3.40 7.29 11.39
CA ALA A 38 4.36 8.39 11.49
C ALA A 38 5.78 7.92 11.18
N VAL A 39 6.20 6.79 11.78
CA VAL A 39 7.52 6.19 11.52
C VAL A 39 7.68 5.79 10.04
N GLN A 40 6.65 5.17 9.46
CA GLN A 40 6.70 4.71 8.07
C GLN A 40 6.68 5.87 7.08
N SER A 41 5.91 6.93 7.35
CA SER A 41 5.89 8.14 6.53
C SER A 41 7.25 8.83 6.53
N ALA A 42 7.96 8.85 7.67
CA ALA A 42 9.33 9.38 7.76
C ALA A 42 10.36 8.54 6.98
N LYS A 43 10.20 7.20 6.94
CA LYS A 43 11.04 6.31 6.11
C LYS A 43 10.70 6.38 4.62
N GLY A 44 9.48 6.79 4.29
CA GLY A 44 8.91 6.83 2.96
C GLY A 44 8.26 5.50 2.55
N TRP A 45 7.20 5.59 1.74
CA TRP A 45 6.42 4.45 1.27
C TRP A 45 7.07 3.75 0.08
N LYS A 46 8.24 3.17 0.33
CA LYS A 46 9.05 2.46 -0.65
C LYS A 46 9.56 1.12 -0.08
N PRO A 47 9.98 0.18 -0.94
CA PRO A 47 10.52 -1.09 -0.47
C PRO A 47 11.73 -0.89 0.44
N ALA A 48 11.76 -1.59 1.58
CA ALA A 48 12.82 -1.47 2.58
C ALA A 48 14.20 -1.92 2.07
N SER A 49 14.24 -2.88 1.15
CA SER A 49 15.46 -3.38 0.53
C SER A 49 15.44 -3.18 -0.99
N ALA A 50 16.63 -2.96 -1.56
CA ALA A 50 16.80 -2.94 -3.00
C ALA A 50 16.53 -4.34 -3.56
N ARG A 51 15.65 -4.43 -4.56
CA ARG A 51 15.24 -5.69 -5.18
C ARG A 51 15.74 -5.69 -6.62
N LYS A 52 16.60 -6.65 -6.98
CA LYS A 52 17.15 -6.76 -8.34
C LYS A 52 16.04 -7.23 -9.29
N ARG A 53 15.38 -6.29 -9.97
CA ARG A 53 14.35 -6.57 -10.97
C ARG A 53 14.61 -5.83 -12.27
N LYS A 54 14.28 -6.48 -13.38
CA LYS A 54 14.16 -5.81 -14.68
C LYS A 54 12.77 -5.18 -14.76
N VAL A 55 12.70 -3.86 -14.61
CA VAL A 55 11.45 -3.09 -14.80
C VAL A 55 11.49 -2.49 -16.20
N SER A 56 10.65 -3.00 -17.10
CA SER A 56 10.55 -2.50 -18.48
C SER A 56 9.98 -1.08 -18.53
N ALA A 57 10.19 -0.38 -19.65
CA ALA A 57 9.58 0.94 -19.86
C ALA A 57 8.04 0.89 -19.76
N ALA A 58 7.41 -0.15 -20.30
CA ALA A 58 5.96 -0.36 -20.20
C ALA A 58 5.49 -0.48 -18.74
N LEU A 59 6.21 -1.21 -17.89
CA LEU A 59 5.88 -1.33 -16.47
C LEU A 59 6.07 -0.02 -15.70
N LYS A 60 7.08 0.78 -16.07
CA LYS A 60 7.27 2.12 -15.49
C LYS A 60 6.11 3.06 -15.86
N ALA A 61 5.67 3.03 -17.12
CA ALA A 61 4.52 3.81 -17.58
C ALA A 61 3.22 3.38 -16.88
N TYR A 62 2.97 2.07 -16.79
CA TYR A 62 1.83 1.52 -16.07
C TYR A 62 1.80 1.99 -14.61
N ALA A 63 2.92 1.90 -13.90
CA ALA A 63 3.01 2.30 -12.49
C ALA A 63 2.71 3.78 -12.24
N LYS A 64 2.88 4.66 -13.24
CA LYS A 64 2.54 6.09 -13.15
C LYS A 64 1.07 6.38 -13.40
N LEU A 65 0.39 5.52 -14.16
CA LEU A 65 -0.97 5.75 -14.67
C LEU A 65 -2.03 4.96 -13.93
N VAL A 66 -1.67 3.87 -13.28
CA VAL A 66 -2.62 2.94 -12.68
C VAL A 66 -3.31 3.55 -11.46
N THR A 67 -4.64 3.50 -11.44
CA THR A 67 -5.45 3.89 -10.28
C THR A 67 -5.55 2.76 -9.25
N SER A 68 -6.14 3.04 -8.09
CA SER A 68 -6.41 2.02 -7.08
C SER A 68 -7.32 0.89 -7.61
N ALA A 69 -7.16 -0.30 -7.03
CA ALA A 69 -7.84 -1.53 -7.47
C ALA A 69 -9.34 -1.53 -7.15
N ASP A 70 -9.77 -0.80 -6.13
CA ASP A 70 -11.19 -0.54 -5.83
C ASP A 70 -11.89 0.23 -6.98
N ARG A 71 -11.14 1.04 -7.73
CA ARG A 71 -11.58 1.71 -8.96
C ARG A 71 -11.32 0.89 -10.24
N GLY A 72 -10.95 -0.38 -10.10
CA GLY A 72 -10.71 -1.29 -11.24
C GLY A 72 -9.30 -1.24 -11.84
N ALA A 73 -8.33 -0.59 -11.18
CA ALA A 73 -6.94 -0.49 -11.64
C ALA A 73 -6.81 0.01 -13.09
N VAL A 74 -7.66 0.96 -13.47
CA VAL A 74 -7.65 1.58 -14.80
C VAL A 74 -6.43 2.49 -14.95
N ARG A 75 -6.08 2.82 -16.19
CA ARG A 75 -5.03 3.80 -16.49
C ARG A 75 -5.67 5.16 -16.67
N ASP A 76 -5.26 6.12 -15.84
CA ASP A 76 -5.74 7.49 -15.86
C ASP A 76 -4.67 8.40 -16.50
N PRO A 77 -4.89 8.88 -17.74
CA PRO A 77 -3.95 9.76 -18.43
C PRO A 77 -3.73 11.09 -17.72
N ASP A 78 -4.69 11.56 -16.92
CA ASP A 78 -4.61 12.85 -16.23
C ASP A 78 -3.53 12.85 -15.15
N LEU A 79 -3.09 11.67 -14.68
CA LEU A 79 -1.94 11.51 -13.77
C LEU A 79 -0.58 11.89 -14.39
N LEU A 80 -0.54 12.12 -15.71
CA LEU A 80 0.62 12.65 -16.41
C LEU A 80 0.52 14.14 -16.71
N ALA A 81 -0.65 14.77 -16.49
CA ALA A 81 -0.81 16.20 -16.61
C ALA A 81 -0.17 16.87 -15.38
N GLU A 82 0.62 17.92 -15.61
CA GLU A 82 1.26 18.75 -14.58
C GLU A 82 0.26 19.66 -13.86
#